data_AF-A0A5K1K0K7-F1
#
_entry.id   AF-A0A5K1K0K7-F1
#
_cell.length_a   1.000
_cell.length_b   1.000
_cell.length_c   1.000
_cell.angle_alpha   90.00
_cell.angle_beta   90.00
_cell.angle_gamma   90.00
#
_symmetry.space_group_name_H-M   'P 1'
#
loop_
_entity.id
_entity.type
_entity.pdbx_description
1 polymer ?
#
loop_
_entity_poly.entity_id
_entity_poly.type
_entity_poly.pdbx_seq_one_letter_code
_entity_poly.pdbx_strand_id
1 'polypeptide(L)'
;MRVINWKTGITIWELHCDLHWHCHLISHSHVVIVTPESLHVFPVDRHLKSSSARSTIDAALCVLQLPAWSSIPSSRFLIVHSYIQFPPPLGPKDKPLYCHDRDLTLLTLMVRYVVDMPEEGAEFVQLAVFIPISTIRNLSMARSQSRHGPGPPPSESPSPHVVPWDEWGRAGTRIVHFDSDTGPCFFSAMGCSCAVTQRRRDAFDNPFLRTLVFDVHPWANPDPDPDPDPDPAKYAEEDEEERRRFVRELTEKDTLAGQAFTESLRTTFPFDVTRRDIPLAQDDRHPTVVLGEDGLLLVWSSKKARTNADERDIKEHMEELEKTCQWKAAKELARARPERAAAKETPVFQNLIV
;
A
#
# COMPACT_ATOMS: atom_id res chain seq x y z
N MET A 1 5.46 2.78 19.94
CA MET A 1 4.62 3.81 19.28
C MET A 1 3.68 4.40 20.31
N ARG A 2 3.41 5.71 20.27
CA ARG A 2 2.52 6.39 21.24
C ARG A 2 1.76 7.54 20.60
N VAL A 3 0.53 7.77 21.06
CA VAL A 3 -0.28 8.94 20.72
C VAL A 3 -0.37 9.82 21.95
N ILE A 4 0.04 11.09 21.79
CA ILE A 4 0.07 12.07 22.87
C ILE A 4 -0.89 13.20 22.52
N ASN A 5 -1.73 13.59 23.48
CA ASN A 5 -2.48 14.83 23.37
C ASN A 5 -1.51 16.00 23.57
N TRP A 6 -1.19 16.70 22.49
CA TRP A 6 -0.19 17.77 22.50
C TRP A 6 -0.53 18.93 23.45
N LYS A 7 -1.81 19.15 23.78
CA LYS A 7 -2.23 20.23 24.68
C LYS A 7 -1.98 19.88 26.14
N THR A 8 -2.20 18.62 26.51
CA THR A 8 -2.11 18.16 27.91
C THR A 8 -0.82 17.43 28.22
N GLY A 9 -0.06 16.99 27.20
CA GLY A 9 1.10 16.12 27.35
C GLY A 9 0.76 14.67 27.72
N ILE A 10 -0.53 14.34 27.84
CA ILE A 10 -0.98 13.01 28.28
C ILE A 10 -0.86 12.01 27.12
N THR A 11 -0.25 10.86 27.39
CA THR A 11 -0.25 9.71 26.49
C THR A 11 -1.62 9.05 26.51
N ILE A 12 -2.40 9.21 25.44
CA ILE A 12 -3.76 8.67 25.34
C ILE A 12 -3.80 7.24 24.78
N TRP A 13 -2.71 6.79 24.16
CA TRP A 13 -2.53 5.42 23.68
C TRP A 13 -1.04 5.10 23.52
N GLU A 14 -0.63 3.87 23.82
CA GLU A 14 0.74 3.41 23.68
C GLU A 14 0.78 1.91 23.37
N LEU A 15 1.64 1.52 22.43
CA LEU A 15 1.98 0.13 22.14
C LEU A 15 3.49 0.00 22.00
N HIS A 16 4.08 -0.98 22.67
CA HIS A 16 5.46 -1.38 22.43
C HIS A 16 5.50 -2.49 21.39
N CYS A 17 6.30 -2.27 20.36
CA CYS A 17 6.55 -3.23 19.30
C CYS A 17 7.97 -2.99 18.80
N ASP A 18 8.72 -4.07 18.59
CA ASP A 18 10.10 -4.02 18.10
C ASP A 18 10.17 -4.03 16.56
N LEU A 19 9.01 -4.01 15.89
CA LEU A 19 8.90 -4.11 14.44
C LEU A 19 8.72 -2.73 13.81
N HIS A 20 9.18 -2.60 12.56
CA HIS A 20 9.02 -1.40 11.73
C HIS A 20 7.59 -1.26 11.21
N TRP A 21 6.64 -1.07 12.12
CA TRP A 21 5.24 -0.84 11.78
C TRP A 21 4.92 0.64 11.70
N HIS A 22 3.96 0.98 10.84
CA HIS A 22 3.43 2.32 10.73
C HIS A 22 2.21 2.48 11.63
N CYS A 23 2.06 3.65 12.25
CA CYS A 23 0.95 3.96 13.15
C CYS A 23 0.31 5.28 12.74
N HIS A 24 -1.01 5.26 12.54
CA HIS A 24 -1.79 6.38 12.04
C HIS A 24 -2.98 6.67 12.96
N LEU A 25 -3.17 7.95 13.28
CA LEU A 25 -4.39 8.41 13.96
C LEU A 25 -5.45 8.72 12.90
N ILE A 26 -6.35 7.76 12.62
CA ILE A 26 -7.33 7.88 11.53
C ILE A 26 -8.60 8.65 11.91
N SER A 27 -8.85 8.83 13.21
CA SER A 27 -9.96 9.63 13.72
C SER A 27 -9.66 10.11 15.13
N HIS A 28 -10.57 10.86 15.73
CA HIS A 28 -10.42 11.31 17.12
C HIS A 28 -10.50 10.16 18.14
N SER A 29 -10.89 8.95 17.73
CA SER A 29 -11.10 7.81 18.62
C SER A 29 -10.50 6.50 18.12
N HIS A 30 -9.74 6.52 17.01
CA HIS A 30 -9.16 5.30 16.45
C HIS A 30 -7.73 5.53 15.98
N VAL A 31 -6.88 4.57 16.32
CA VAL A 31 -5.53 4.41 15.79
C VAL A 31 -5.49 3.15 14.95
N VAL A 32 -4.80 3.20 13.81
CA VAL A 32 -4.53 2.04 12.97
C VAL A 32 -3.04 1.77 12.97
N ILE A 33 -2.68 0.51 13.20
CA ILE A 33 -1.34 0.00 12.97
C ILE A 33 -1.35 -0.81 11.69
N VAL A 34 -0.42 -0.48 10.80
CA VAL A 34 -0.23 -1.17 9.53
C VAL A 34 0.92 -2.14 9.68
N THR A 35 0.62 -3.42 9.44
CA THR A 35 1.61 -4.50 9.31
C THR A 35 1.64 -4.96 7.84
N PRO A 36 2.58 -5.82 7.45
CA PRO A 36 2.59 -6.41 6.11
C PRO A 36 1.33 -7.22 5.77
N GLU A 37 0.66 -7.79 6.78
CA GLU A 37 -0.43 -8.77 6.59
C GLU A 37 -1.80 -8.24 7.05
N SER A 38 -1.84 -7.13 7.78
CA SER A 38 -3.06 -6.70 8.46
C SER A 38 -3.07 -5.23 8.88
N LEU A 39 -4.27 -4.74 9.16
CA LEU A 39 -4.53 -3.46 9.81
C LEU A 39 -5.14 -3.72 11.19
N HIS A 40 -4.45 -3.28 12.25
CA HIS A 40 -4.96 -3.41 13.63
C HIS A 40 -5.59 -2.10 14.06
N VAL A 41 -6.88 -2.13 14.38
CA VAL A 41 -7.65 -0.93 14.78
C VAL A 41 -7.78 -0.89 16.29
N PHE A 42 -7.32 0.18 16.92
CA PHE A 42 -7.38 0.38 18.36
C PHE A 42 -8.32 1.53 18.73
N PRO A 43 -9.03 1.44 19.86
CA PRO A 43 -9.77 2.58 20.37
C PRO A 43 -8.80 3.56 21.03
N VAL A 44 -9.13 4.84 20.96
CA VAL A 44 -8.43 5.90 21.70
C VAL A 44 -9.44 6.80 22.38
N ASP A 45 -9.18 7.14 23.63
CA ASP A 45 -9.94 8.17 24.35
C ASP A 45 -9.10 9.44 24.51
N ARG A 46 -9.45 10.46 23.74
CA ARG A 46 -8.76 11.77 23.78
C ARG A 46 -9.03 12.56 25.06
N HIS A 47 -10.03 12.16 25.84
CA HIS A 47 -10.48 12.85 27.06
C HIS A 47 -9.88 12.25 28.34
N LEU A 48 -8.95 11.31 28.20
CA LEU A 48 -8.20 10.75 29.33
C LEU A 48 -7.53 11.84 30.16
N LYS A 49 -7.74 11.75 31.48
CA LYS A 49 -7.16 12.66 32.48
C LYS A 49 -5.80 12.19 33.00
N SER A 50 -5.42 10.96 32.69
CA SER A 50 -4.16 10.31 33.06
C SER A 50 -3.66 9.48 31.88
N SER A 51 -2.36 9.18 31.85
CA SER A 51 -1.80 8.33 30.81
C SER A 51 -2.51 6.98 30.75
N SER A 52 -2.85 6.55 29.53
CA SER A 52 -3.45 5.23 29.30
C SER A 52 -2.46 4.13 29.70
N ALA A 53 -2.99 2.98 30.11
CA ALA A 53 -2.19 1.78 30.21
C ALA A 53 -1.65 1.37 28.82
N ARG A 54 -0.51 0.70 28.81
CA ARG A 54 0.07 0.16 27.59
C ARG A 54 -0.89 -0.86 26.96
N SER A 55 -1.19 -0.67 25.68
CA SER A 55 -1.96 -1.62 24.88
C SER A 55 -1.10 -2.80 24.45
N THR A 56 -1.74 -3.95 24.23
CA THR A 56 -1.16 -5.13 23.56
C THR A 56 -1.83 -5.32 22.21
N ILE A 57 -1.28 -6.18 21.35
CA ILE A 57 -1.90 -6.48 20.03
C ILE A 57 -3.31 -7.06 20.19
N ASP A 58 -3.51 -7.87 21.24
CA ASP A 58 -4.81 -8.49 21.53
C ASP A 58 -5.87 -7.47 21.96
N ALA A 59 -5.46 -6.25 22.31
CA ALA A 59 -6.38 -5.16 22.67
C ALA A 59 -7.02 -4.47 21.45
N ALA A 60 -6.70 -4.89 20.23
CA ALA A 60 -7.31 -4.32 19.02
C ALA A 60 -8.83 -4.56 18.99
N LEU A 61 -9.61 -3.57 18.56
CA LEU A 61 -11.04 -3.70 18.31
C LEU A 61 -11.31 -4.73 17.21
N CYS A 62 -10.54 -4.63 16.12
CA CYS A 62 -10.55 -5.57 15.01
C CYS A 62 -9.18 -5.60 14.32
N VAL A 63 -8.95 -6.69 13.58
CA VAL A 63 -7.81 -6.90 12.71
C VAL A 63 -8.36 -7.14 11.32
N LEU A 64 -8.12 -6.21 10.41
CA LEU A 64 -8.53 -6.33 9.02
C LEU A 64 -7.39 -7.01 8.26
N GLN A 65 -7.60 -8.24 7.81
CA GLN A 65 -6.57 -8.96 7.04
C GLN A 65 -6.40 -8.30 5.67
N LEU A 66 -5.16 -8.00 5.31
CA LEU A 66 -4.79 -7.63 3.94
C LEU A 66 -4.85 -8.87 3.05
N PRO A 67 -4.81 -8.71 1.72
CA PRO A 67 -4.82 -9.87 0.84
C PRO A 67 -3.64 -10.78 1.15
N ALA A 68 -3.86 -12.09 1.03
CA ALA A 68 -2.79 -13.05 1.13
C ALA A 68 -1.86 -12.87 -0.08
N TRP A 69 -0.75 -12.18 0.17
CA TRP A 69 0.37 -12.10 -0.76
C TRP A 69 0.82 -13.52 -1.05
N SER A 70 1.12 -13.81 -2.31
CA SER A 70 1.63 -15.13 -2.69
C SER A 70 2.81 -15.48 -1.80
N SER A 71 2.61 -16.41 -0.88
CA SER A 71 3.68 -17.01 -0.11
C SER A 71 4.39 -17.98 -1.04
N ILE A 72 4.97 -17.47 -2.14
CA ILE A 72 6.05 -18.21 -2.77
C ILE A 72 7.08 -18.33 -1.65
N PRO A 73 7.55 -19.53 -1.28
CA PRO A 73 8.59 -19.72 -0.26
C PRO A 73 9.83 -18.83 -0.49
N SER A 74 9.93 -18.27 -1.70
CA SER A 74 10.96 -17.39 -2.23
C SER A 74 10.60 -15.91 -2.30
N SER A 75 9.43 -15.42 -1.82
CA SER A 75 9.19 -13.96 -1.75
C SER A 75 10.18 -13.39 -0.73
N ARG A 76 11.29 -12.83 -1.21
CA ARG A 76 12.45 -12.53 -0.37
C ARG A 76 12.23 -11.30 0.50
N PHE A 77 11.22 -10.50 0.15
CA PHE A 77 11.02 -9.18 0.70
C PHE A 77 9.59 -8.69 0.43
N LEU A 78 8.87 -8.30 1.49
CA LEU A 78 7.61 -7.59 1.43
C LEU A 78 7.77 -6.31 2.26
N ILE A 79 7.77 -5.16 1.60
CA ILE A 79 7.69 -3.85 2.25
C ILE A 79 6.26 -3.36 2.10
N VAL A 80 5.70 -2.90 3.22
CA VAL A 80 4.49 -2.08 3.22
C VAL A 80 4.81 -0.72 3.85
N HIS A 81 4.72 0.33 3.05
CA HIS A 81 4.69 1.69 3.53
C HIS A 81 3.26 2.22 3.51
N SER A 82 2.93 3.12 4.43
CA SER A 82 1.60 3.70 4.49
C SER A 82 1.63 5.21 4.61
N TYR A 83 0.68 5.83 3.93
CA TYR A 83 0.52 7.27 3.78
C TYR A 83 -0.91 7.65 4.11
N ILE A 84 -1.06 8.74 4.84
CA ILE A 84 -2.34 9.35 5.15
C ILE A 84 -2.11 10.84 5.36
N GLN A 85 -2.96 11.66 4.76
CA GLN A 85 -2.93 13.09 4.95
C GLN A 85 -4.37 13.58 4.95
N PHE A 86 -4.79 14.14 6.08
CA PHE A 86 -6.10 14.75 6.16
C PHE A 86 -6.07 16.12 5.50
N PRO A 87 -7.16 16.52 4.81
CA PRO A 87 -7.33 17.92 4.45
C PRO A 87 -7.37 18.75 5.75
N PRO A 88 -6.79 19.95 5.78
CA PRO A 88 -6.87 20.83 6.91
C PRO A 88 -8.32 21.27 7.11
N PRO A 89 -8.66 21.72 8.33
CA PRO A 89 -9.95 22.30 8.58
C PRO A 89 -10.11 23.58 7.74
N LEU A 90 -11.13 23.59 6.88
CA LEU A 90 -11.53 24.76 6.13
C LEU A 90 -12.20 25.77 7.05
N GLY A 91 -11.85 27.04 6.90
CA GLY A 91 -12.56 28.14 7.54
C GLY A 91 -13.99 28.25 7.05
N PRO A 92 -14.90 28.90 7.79
CA PRO A 92 -16.32 29.03 7.40
C PRO A 92 -16.57 29.73 6.05
N LYS A 93 -15.57 30.43 5.52
CA LYS A 93 -15.62 31.17 4.26
C LYS A 93 -14.78 30.53 3.16
N ASP A 94 -14.03 29.49 3.48
CA ASP A 94 -13.17 28.81 2.51
C ASP A 94 -14.06 27.99 1.58
N LYS A 95 -13.85 28.16 0.27
CA LYS A 95 -14.51 27.41 -0.78
C LYS A 95 -13.43 26.70 -1.58
N PRO A 96 -12.91 25.57 -1.09
CA PRO A 96 -11.89 24.86 -1.83
C PRO A 96 -12.47 24.43 -3.19
N LEU A 97 -11.62 24.33 -4.20
CA LEU A 97 -12.01 23.75 -5.48
C LEU A 97 -12.49 22.30 -5.30
N TYR A 98 -11.90 21.59 -4.32
CA TYR A 98 -12.24 20.22 -3.95
C TYR A 98 -12.67 20.14 -2.48
N CYS A 99 -13.91 19.75 -2.23
CA CYS A 99 -14.41 19.51 -0.88
C CYS A 99 -14.12 18.07 -0.48
N HIS A 100 -13.05 17.85 0.28
CA HIS A 100 -12.67 16.53 0.78
C HIS A 100 -13.54 16.13 1.97
N ASP A 101 -14.31 15.06 1.84
CA ASP A 101 -14.93 14.40 2.98
C ASP A 101 -13.84 13.71 3.82
N ARG A 102 -13.76 14.08 5.09
CA ARG A 102 -12.80 13.51 6.03
C ARG A 102 -12.98 12.01 6.21
N ASP A 103 -14.21 11.52 6.13
CA ASP A 103 -14.49 10.09 6.26
C ASP A 103 -14.05 9.30 5.02
N LEU A 104 -13.88 9.98 3.89
CA LEU A 104 -13.33 9.40 2.66
C LEU A 104 -11.82 9.60 2.53
N THR A 105 -11.16 10.15 3.55
CA THR A 105 -9.69 10.24 3.54
C THR A 105 -9.07 8.85 3.39
N LEU A 106 -8.08 8.73 2.52
CA LEU A 106 -7.44 7.45 2.22
C LEU A 106 -6.29 7.15 3.19
N LEU A 107 -6.32 5.95 3.76
CA LEU A 107 -5.11 5.24 4.12
C LEU A 107 -4.58 4.57 2.84
N THR A 108 -3.47 5.08 2.31
CA THR A 108 -2.82 4.54 1.12
C THR A 108 -1.66 3.66 1.53
N LEU A 109 -1.63 2.41 1.06
CA LEU A 109 -0.51 1.49 1.25
C LEU A 109 0.27 1.40 -0.04
N MET A 110 1.58 1.65 0.02
CA MET A 110 2.52 1.26 -1.02
C MET A 110 3.08 -0.10 -0.65
N VAL A 111 2.80 -1.11 -1.46
CA VAL A 111 3.30 -2.46 -1.28
C VAL A 111 4.35 -2.75 -2.32
N ARG A 112 5.51 -3.24 -1.89
CA ARG A 112 6.63 -3.62 -2.75
C ARG A 112 7.10 -5.01 -2.38
N TYR A 113 7.27 -5.88 -3.36
CA TYR A 113 7.80 -7.21 -3.13
C TYR A 113 8.49 -7.76 -4.38
N VAL A 114 9.28 -8.81 -4.18
CA VAL A 114 10.00 -9.49 -5.26
C VAL A 114 9.43 -10.89 -5.44
N VAL A 115 9.04 -11.20 -6.67
CA VAL A 115 8.50 -12.49 -7.10
C VAL A 115 9.57 -13.21 -7.91
N ASP A 116 9.95 -14.43 -7.51
CA ASP A 116 10.85 -15.26 -8.32
C ASP A 116 10.02 -15.94 -9.42
N MET A 117 10.09 -15.42 -10.65
CA MET A 117 9.43 -15.99 -11.83
C MET A 117 10.29 -17.14 -12.40
N PRO A 118 9.75 -18.35 -12.58
CA PRO A 118 10.54 -19.53 -12.97
C PRO A 118 11.36 -19.37 -14.26
N GLU A 119 10.86 -18.62 -15.24
CA GLU A 119 11.48 -18.46 -16.57
C GLU A 119 12.10 -17.06 -16.77
N GLU A 120 11.62 -16.05 -16.06
CA GLU A 120 11.96 -14.63 -16.27
C GLU A 120 12.88 -14.07 -15.18
N GLY A 121 13.09 -14.83 -14.09
CA GLY A 121 13.91 -14.41 -12.95
C GLY A 121 13.12 -13.59 -11.93
N ALA A 122 13.82 -12.84 -11.08
CA ALA A 122 13.18 -12.06 -10.03
C ALA A 122 12.52 -10.80 -10.61
N GLU A 123 11.20 -10.69 -10.48
CA GLU A 123 10.40 -9.53 -10.85
C GLU A 123 10.11 -8.66 -9.62
N PHE A 124 10.27 -7.35 -9.75
CA PHE A 124 9.93 -6.40 -8.69
C PHE A 124 8.51 -5.88 -8.89
N VAL A 125 7.59 -6.21 -7.99
CA VAL A 125 6.20 -5.78 -8.09
C VAL A 125 5.93 -4.62 -7.13
N GLN A 126 5.23 -3.60 -7.64
CA GLN A 126 4.78 -2.46 -6.85
C GLN A 126 3.27 -2.24 -7.00
N LEU A 127 2.59 -2.11 -5.87
CA LEU A 127 1.15 -1.93 -5.80
C LEU A 127 0.78 -0.73 -4.92
N ALA A 128 -0.39 -0.17 -5.17
CA ALA A 128 -1.10 0.69 -4.24
C ALA A 128 -2.36 0.01 -3.73
N VAL A 129 -2.63 0.13 -2.43
CA VAL A 129 -3.92 -0.23 -1.83
C VAL A 129 -4.52 1.05 -1.24
N PHE A 130 -5.65 1.49 -1.78
CA PHE A 130 -6.38 2.66 -1.31
C PHE A 130 -7.53 2.23 -0.42
N ILE A 131 -7.53 2.68 0.84
CA ILE A 131 -8.50 2.28 1.85
C ILE A 131 -9.13 3.54 2.46
N PRO A 132 -10.38 3.87 2.11
CA PRO A 132 -11.13 4.92 2.79
C PRO A 132 -11.23 4.64 4.30
N ILE A 133 -11.03 5.67 5.12
CA ILE A 133 -11.14 5.56 6.58
C ILE A 133 -12.56 5.14 7.00
N SER A 134 -13.59 5.54 6.27
CA SER A 134 -14.97 5.12 6.46
C SER A 134 -15.12 3.59 6.44
N THR A 135 -14.44 2.90 5.51
CA THR A 135 -14.40 1.43 5.47
C THR A 135 -13.90 0.85 6.79
N ILE A 136 -12.75 1.34 7.28
CA ILE A 136 -12.13 0.87 8.53
C ILE A 136 -13.05 1.15 9.74
N ARG A 137 -13.65 2.34 9.80
CA ARG A 137 -14.54 2.76 10.90
C ARG A 137 -15.84 1.99 10.93
N ASN A 138 -16.47 1.75 9.78
CA ASN A 138 -17.73 1.03 9.72
C ASN A 138 -17.58 -0.40 10.29
N LEU A 139 -16.46 -1.06 9.96
CA LEU A 139 -16.11 -2.38 10.48
C LEU A 139 -15.82 -2.35 11.98
N SER A 140 -15.11 -1.33 12.48
CA SER A 140 -14.85 -1.22 13.92
C SER A 140 -16.13 -0.96 14.73
N MET A 141 -17.06 -0.15 14.19
CA MET A 141 -18.31 0.22 14.86
C MET A 141 -19.36 -0.89 14.88
N ALA A 142 -19.49 -1.67 13.80
CA ALA A 142 -20.46 -2.78 13.73
C ALA A 142 -20.30 -3.77 14.90
N ARG A 143 -19.04 -3.99 15.34
CA ARG A 143 -18.74 -4.88 16.48
C ARG A 143 -19.09 -4.26 17.83
N SER A 144 -18.85 -2.96 18.03
CA SER A 144 -19.21 -2.28 19.27
C SER A 144 -20.70 -2.40 19.56
N GLN A 145 -21.55 -2.38 18.52
CA GLN A 145 -22.99 -2.55 18.66
C GLN A 145 -23.39 -4.00 18.99
N SER A 146 -22.73 -5.00 18.38
CA SER A 146 -22.99 -6.42 18.65
C SER A 146 -22.70 -6.84 20.10
N ARG A 147 -21.73 -6.19 20.77
CA ARG A 147 -21.37 -6.47 22.18
C ARG A 147 -22.40 -6.00 23.21
N HIS A 148 -23.40 -5.21 22.82
CA HIS A 148 -24.45 -4.72 23.72
C HIS A 148 -25.75 -5.56 23.66
N GLY A 149 -25.75 -6.69 22.94
CA GLY A 149 -26.85 -7.67 23.01
C GLY A 149 -26.85 -8.43 24.35
N PRO A 150 -28.01 -8.96 24.79
CA PRO A 150 -28.13 -9.76 26.01
C PRO A 150 -27.49 -11.15 25.81
N GLY A 151 -26.16 -11.20 25.80
CA GLY A 151 -25.36 -12.43 25.72
C GLY A 151 -24.80 -12.85 27.09
N PRO A 152 -24.43 -14.13 27.25
CA PRO A 152 -23.85 -14.65 28.49
C PRO A 152 -22.54 -13.92 28.86
N PRO A 153 -22.16 -13.90 30.15
CA PRO A 153 -21.02 -13.11 30.64
C PRO A 153 -19.70 -13.53 29.97
N PRO A 154 -18.82 -12.56 29.62
CA PRO A 154 -17.57 -12.84 28.92
C PRO A 154 -16.58 -13.50 29.88
N SER A 155 -16.32 -14.80 29.70
CA SER A 155 -15.41 -15.59 30.53
C SER A 155 -13.95 -15.56 30.06
N GLU A 156 -13.62 -14.96 28.93
CA GLU A 156 -12.25 -14.93 28.41
C GLU A 156 -11.96 -13.56 27.83
N SER A 157 -10.75 -13.04 28.08
CA SER A 157 -10.26 -11.78 27.51
C SER A 157 -10.63 -11.71 26.03
N PRO A 158 -11.39 -10.70 25.59
CA PRO A 158 -11.97 -10.73 24.26
C PRO A 158 -10.84 -10.60 23.22
N SER A 159 -10.57 -11.69 22.51
CA SER A 159 -9.65 -11.70 21.39
C SER A 159 -10.08 -10.66 20.34
N PRO A 160 -9.12 -10.07 19.62
CA PRO A 160 -9.43 -9.12 18.57
C PRO A 160 -10.20 -9.86 17.46
N HIS A 161 -11.19 -9.21 16.87
CA HIS A 161 -11.97 -9.81 15.80
C HIS A 161 -11.21 -9.68 14.52
N VAL A 162 -10.83 -10.81 13.98
CA VAL A 162 -10.18 -10.90 12.67
C VAL A 162 -11.27 -10.86 11.61
N VAL A 163 -11.17 -9.92 10.69
CA VAL A 163 -12.05 -9.76 9.52
C VAL A 163 -11.25 -10.19 8.29
N PRO A 164 -11.58 -11.33 7.66
CA PRO A 164 -10.92 -11.81 6.45
C PRO A 164 -11.05 -10.84 5.29
N TRP A 165 -10.05 -10.79 4.40
CA TRP A 165 -10.04 -9.90 3.23
C TRP A 165 -11.33 -9.96 2.40
N ASP A 166 -11.87 -11.15 2.17
CA ASP A 166 -13.09 -11.32 1.36
C ASP A 166 -14.33 -10.62 1.91
N GLU A 167 -14.39 -10.36 3.21
CA GLU A 167 -15.54 -9.71 3.85
C GLU A 167 -15.50 -8.18 3.72
N TRP A 168 -14.33 -7.56 3.54
CA TRP A 168 -14.19 -6.10 3.58
C TRP A 168 -13.38 -5.50 2.43
N GLY A 169 -12.37 -6.23 1.94
CA GLY A 169 -11.38 -5.74 0.99
C GLY A 169 -11.98 -5.42 -0.37
N ARG A 170 -12.75 -6.37 -0.94
CA ARG A 170 -13.28 -6.25 -2.32
C ARG A 170 -14.09 -4.97 -2.53
N ALA A 171 -15.08 -4.75 -1.66
CA ALA A 171 -15.97 -3.60 -1.76
C ALA A 171 -15.42 -2.33 -1.12
N GLY A 172 -14.53 -2.46 -0.12
CA GLY A 172 -14.06 -1.37 0.72
C GLY A 172 -12.70 -0.79 0.35
N THR A 173 -12.04 -1.31 -0.70
CA THR A 173 -10.71 -0.88 -1.13
C THR A 173 -10.61 -0.80 -2.65
N ARG A 174 -9.55 -0.15 -3.14
CA ARG A 174 -9.10 -0.20 -4.53
C ARG A 174 -7.62 -0.59 -4.56
N ILE A 175 -7.26 -1.60 -5.35
CA ILE A 175 -5.86 -1.98 -5.57
C ILE A 175 -5.45 -1.60 -7.00
N VAL A 176 -4.27 -1.01 -7.15
CA VAL A 176 -3.69 -0.66 -8.45
C VAL A 176 -2.29 -1.25 -8.57
N HIS A 177 -2.01 -1.88 -9.70
CA HIS A 177 -0.70 -2.43 -10.04
C HIS A 177 0.12 -1.47 -10.89
N PHE A 178 1.38 -1.28 -10.53
CA PHE A 178 2.33 -0.47 -11.29
C PHE A 178 3.38 -1.37 -11.94
N ASP A 179 3.66 -1.09 -13.21
CA ASP A 179 4.65 -1.81 -14.00
C ASP A 179 6.07 -1.68 -13.42
N SER A 180 6.73 -2.82 -13.23
CA SER A 180 8.07 -2.99 -12.69
C SER A 180 9.15 -2.32 -13.53
N ASP A 181 8.96 -2.28 -14.85
CA ASP A 181 10.00 -1.93 -15.82
C ASP A 181 10.37 -0.44 -15.81
N THR A 182 9.69 0.29 -14.95
CA THR A 182 9.47 1.70 -15.14
C THR A 182 9.85 2.55 -13.94
N GLY A 183 10.58 1.92 -13.01
CA GLY A 183 11.19 2.55 -11.85
C GLY A 183 10.27 2.64 -10.63
N PRO A 184 10.82 3.09 -9.47
CA PRO A 184 10.07 3.17 -8.24
C PRO A 184 8.99 4.26 -8.31
N CYS A 185 7.80 3.94 -7.81
CA CYS A 185 6.73 4.92 -7.62
C CYS A 185 6.86 5.62 -6.26
N PHE A 186 6.49 6.89 -6.22
CA PHE A 186 6.35 7.70 -5.00
C PHE A 186 4.90 8.12 -4.81
N PHE A 187 4.49 8.29 -3.56
CA PHE A 187 3.09 8.50 -3.17
C PHE A 187 2.93 9.79 -2.38
N SER A 188 1.88 10.53 -2.70
CA SER A 188 1.42 11.69 -1.93
C SER A 188 -0.10 11.61 -1.78
N ALA A 189 -0.55 11.20 -0.60
CA ALA A 189 -1.97 11.19 -0.24
C ALA A 189 -2.44 12.58 0.18
N MET A 190 -3.70 12.91 -0.13
CA MET A 190 -4.41 14.09 0.39
C MET A 190 -5.92 13.83 0.31
N GLY A 191 -6.60 13.76 1.46
CA GLY A 191 -8.04 13.52 1.48
C GLY A 191 -8.42 12.22 0.77
N CYS A 192 -9.41 12.27 -0.12
CA CYS A 192 -9.86 11.12 -0.91
C CYS A 192 -9.00 10.83 -2.15
N SER A 193 -7.86 11.52 -2.29
CA SER A 193 -7.02 11.47 -3.47
C SER A 193 -5.59 11.03 -3.15
N CYS A 194 -4.91 10.42 -4.12
CA CYS A 194 -3.49 10.11 -4.02
C CYS A 194 -2.77 10.31 -5.34
N ALA A 195 -1.74 11.15 -5.33
CA ALA A 195 -0.80 11.27 -6.44
C ALA A 195 0.26 10.17 -6.36
N VAL A 196 0.43 9.44 -7.46
CA VAL A 196 1.47 8.45 -7.67
C VAL A 196 2.37 8.92 -8.80
N THR A 197 3.66 9.05 -8.52
CA THR A 197 4.61 9.56 -9.50
C THR A 197 5.66 8.55 -9.87
N GLN A 198 5.97 8.49 -11.16
CA GLN A 198 6.96 7.61 -11.75
C GLN A 198 7.84 8.39 -12.71
N ARG A 199 9.16 8.24 -12.58
CA ARG A 199 10.08 8.82 -13.56
C ARG A 199 10.11 7.94 -14.80
N ARG A 200 9.98 8.56 -15.96
CA ARG A 200 9.92 7.90 -17.27
C ARG A 200 10.84 8.60 -18.26
N ARG A 201 11.04 7.95 -19.40
CA ARG A 201 11.71 8.50 -20.59
C ARG A 201 10.77 8.36 -21.77
N ASP A 202 10.69 9.38 -22.62
CA ASP A 202 9.89 9.32 -23.85
C ASP A 202 10.66 8.57 -24.96
N ALA A 203 10.07 8.50 -26.16
CA ALA A 203 10.69 7.86 -27.32
C ALA A 203 12.02 8.52 -27.77
N PHE A 204 12.30 9.73 -27.30
CA PHE A 204 13.50 10.51 -27.60
C PHE A 204 14.47 10.57 -26.40
N ASP A 205 14.27 9.71 -25.41
CA ASP A 205 15.06 9.62 -24.18
C ASP A 205 14.98 10.87 -23.28
N ASN A 206 13.99 11.75 -23.47
CA ASN A 206 13.80 12.89 -22.59
C ASN A 206 13.14 12.44 -21.28
N PRO A 207 13.70 12.82 -20.11
CA PRO A 207 13.10 12.45 -18.85
C PRO A 207 11.82 13.25 -18.59
N PHE A 208 10.80 12.57 -18.10
CA PHE A 208 9.58 13.20 -17.60
C PHE A 208 9.11 12.48 -16.33
N LEU A 209 8.25 13.16 -15.58
CA LEU A 209 7.59 12.62 -14.41
C LEU A 209 6.13 12.34 -14.74
N ARG A 210 5.80 11.06 -14.89
CA ARG A 210 4.41 10.64 -14.98
C ARG A 210 3.77 10.77 -13.61
N THR A 211 2.72 11.56 -13.52
CA THR A 211 1.92 11.74 -12.32
C THR A 211 0.51 11.23 -12.58
N LEU A 212 0.09 10.26 -11.78
CA LEU A 212 -1.24 9.69 -11.78
C LEU A 212 -1.93 10.14 -10.50
N VAL A 213 -3.03 10.88 -10.60
CA VAL A 213 -3.84 11.26 -9.45
C VAL A 213 -5.04 10.34 -9.41
N PHE A 214 -5.11 9.50 -8.38
CA PHE A 214 -6.23 8.62 -8.12
C PHE A 214 -7.20 9.30 -7.18
N ASP A 215 -8.44 9.50 -7.62
CA ASP A 215 -9.54 10.00 -6.80
C ASP A 215 -10.40 8.81 -6.40
N VAL A 216 -10.33 8.39 -5.13
CA VAL A 216 -10.93 7.13 -4.66
C VAL A 216 -12.06 7.45 -3.69
N HIS A 217 -13.26 7.66 -4.22
CA HIS A 217 -14.47 7.96 -3.46
C HIS A 217 -15.72 7.45 -4.18
N PRO A 218 -16.87 7.28 -3.49
CA PRO A 218 -18.08 6.72 -4.09
C PRO A 218 -18.63 7.48 -5.31
N TRP A 219 -18.23 8.74 -5.47
CA TRP A 219 -18.66 9.63 -6.56
C TRP A 219 -17.60 9.83 -7.64
N ALA A 220 -16.45 9.16 -7.56
CA ALA A 220 -15.34 9.38 -8.50
C ALA A 220 -15.70 8.94 -9.92
N ASN A 221 -16.73 8.13 -10.07
CA ASN A 221 -17.24 7.71 -11.36
C ASN A 221 -18.67 8.24 -11.52
N PRO A 222 -18.88 9.54 -11.82
CA PRO A 222 -20.13 9.89 -12.46
C PRO A 222 -20.06 9.17 -13.81
N ASP A 223 -20.98 8.23 -14.05
CA ASP A 223 -21.34 7.96 -15.45
C ASP A 223 -21.43 9.34 -16.10
N PRO A 224 -20.66 9.62 -17.17
CA PRO A 224 -20.77 10.89 -17.84
C PRO A 224 -22.23 10.98 -18.24
N ASP A 225 -23.00 11.79 -17.52
CA ASP A 225 -24.36 12.11 -17.91
C ASP A 225 -24.21 12.57 -19.36
N PRO A 226 -24.83 11.89 -20.34
CA PRO A 226 -24.66 12.24 -21.73
C PRO A 226 -25.30 13.61 -21.92
N ASP A 227 -24.53 14.66 -21.63
CA ASP A 227 -24.94 16.04 -21.80
C ASP A 227 -25.21 16.20 -23.31
N PRO A 228 -26.46 16.46 -23.71
CA PRO A 228 -26.89 16.31 -25.09
C PRO A 228 -26.38 17.40 -26.04
N ASP A 229 -25.38 18.20 -25.65
CA ASP A 229 -24.85 19.27 -26.49
C ASP A 229 -23.33 19.52 -26.29
N PRO A 230 -22.44 18.67 -26.86
CA PRO A 230 -21.01 18.94 -26.87
C PRO A 230 -20.58 19.57 -28.21
N ASP A 231 -20.29 20.87 -28.19
CA ASP A 231 -19.39 21.52 -29.16
C ASP A 231 -18.25 22.19 -28.38
N PRO A 232 -17.14 21.45 -28.15
CA PRO A 232 -15.97 21.46 -29.05
C PRO A 232 -15.35 20.06 -29.22
N ALA A 233 -15.78 19.35 -30.25
CA ALA A 233 -15.65 17.89 -30.43
C ALA A 233 -14.44 17.44 -31.29
N LYS A 234 -13.21 17.48 -30.77
CA LYS A 234 -12.12 16.63 -31.34
C LYS A 234 -10.91 16.42 -30.45
N TYR A 235 -10.42 17.46 -29.79
CA TYR A 235 -9.26 17.34 -28.88
C TYR A 235 -9.63 16.75 -27.53
N ALA A 236 -10.88 16.91 -27.08
CA ALA A 236 -11.38 16.27 -25.88
C ALA A 236 -11.66 14.77 -26.10
N GLU A 237 -12.08 14.36 -27.30
CA GLU A 237 -12.40 12.95 -27.59
C GLU A 237 -11.15 12.07 -27.61
N GLU A 238 -10.04 12.53 -28.18
CA GLU A 238 -8.78 11.78 -28.19
C GLU A 238 -8.18 11.62 -26.78
N ASP A 239 -8.17 12.70 -25.97
CA ASP A 239 -7.69 12.65 -24.58
C ASP A 239 -8.61 11.80 -23.69
N GLU A 240 -9.92 11.85 -23.92
CA GLU A 240 -10.88 11.01 -23.20
C GLU A 240 -10.80 9.53 -23.63
N GLU A 241 -10.58 9.24 -24.91
CA GLU A 241 -10.35 7.86 -25.37
C GLU A 241 -9.03 7.31 -24.82
N GLU A 242 -7.95 8.09 -24.81
CA GLU A 242 -6.69 7.71 -24.16
C GLU A 242 -6.91 7.48 -22.67
N ARG A 243 -7.63 8.38 -21.97
CA ARG A 243 -8.00 8.20 -20.56
C ARG A 243 -8.80 6.92 -20.36
N ARG A 244 -9.85 6.68 -21.16
CA ARG A 244 -10.69 5.47 -21.08
C ARG A 244 -9.87 4.22 -21.37
N ARG A 245 -8.94 4.25 -22.32
CA ARG A 245 -8.02 3.14 -22.62
C ARG A 245 -7.07 2.89 -21.46
N PHE A 246 -6.50 3.93 -20.88
CA PHE A 246 -5.59 3.84 -19.74
C PHE A 246 -6.31 3.33 -18.47
N VAL A 247 -7.50 3.87 -18.17
CA VAL A 247 -8.39 3.36 -17.11
C VAL A 247 -8.73 1.90 -17.41
N ARG A 248 -9.04 1.55 -18.66
CA ARG A 248 -9.30 0.18 -19.06
C ARG A 248 -8.08 -0.72 -18.85
N GLU A 249 -6.87 -0.30 -19.19
CA GLU A 249 -5.65 -1.07 -18.95
C GLU A 249 -5.36 -1.25 -17.44
N LEU A 250 -5.67 -0.22 -16.63
CA LEU A 250 -5.61 -0.28 -15.18
C LEU A 250 -6.67 -1.23 -14.60
N THR A 251 -7.89 -1.21 -15.15
CA THR A 251 -9.06 -1.95 -14.65
C THR A 251 -9.23 -3.34 -15.25
N GLU A 252 -8.71 -3.63 -16.42
CA GLU A 252 -8.57 -4.99 -16.96
C GLU A 252 -7.57 -5.78 -16.10
N LYS A 253 -6.65 -5.07 -15.42
CA LYS A 253 -5.83 -5.57 -14.33
C LYS A 253 -6.52 -5.52 -12.95
N ASP A 254 -7.78 -5.08 -12.82
CA ASP A 254 -8.51 -5.11 -11.53
C ASP A 254 -8.73 -6.54 -11.04
N THR A 255 -8.74 -7.50 -11.96
CA THR A 255 -8.55 -8.90 -11.62
C THR A 255 -7.05 -9.15 -11.57
N LEU A 256 -6.46 -8.93 -10.39
CA LEU A 256 -5.06 -9.24 -10.15
C LEU A 256 -4.93 -10.77 -10.03
N ALA A 257 -5.08 -11.44 -11.17
CA ALA A 257 -4.74 -12.84 -11.35
C ALA A 257 -3.27 -12.89 -11.74
N GLY A 258 -2.43 -13.39 -10.84
CA GLY A 258 -0.99 -13.45 -11.09
C GLY A 258 -0.26 -14.10 -9.91
N GLN A 259 1.03 -14.35 -10.10
CA GLN A 259 1.90 -14.95 -9.08
C GLN A 259 2.07 -14.09 -7.84
N ALA A 260 1.52 -12.87 -7.83
CA ALA A 260 1.50 -11.86 -6.79
C ALA A 260 0.68 -12.22 -5.53
N PHE A 261 -0.40 -12.97 -5.74
CA PHE A 261 -1.39 -13.26 -4.72
C PHE A 261 -1.67 -14.76 -4.70
N THR A 262 -2.05 -15.29 -3.54
CA THR A 262 -2.47 -16.70 -3.47
C THR A 262 -3.77 -16.96 -4.24
N GLU A 263 -4.56 -15.91 -4.41
CA GLU A 263 -5.88 -15.95 -5.05
C GLU A 263 -6.05 -14.76 -5.99
N SER A 264 -6.93 -14.92 -6.98
CA SER A 264 -7.29 -13.80 -7.86
C SER A 264 -8.04 -12.74 -7.04
N LEU A 265 -7.46 -11.55 -6.94
CA LEU A 265 -8.09 -10.44 -6.22
C LEU A 265 -8.89 -9.57 -7.16
N ARG A 266 -10.07 -9.17 -6.71
CA ARG A 266 -10.89 -8.15 -7.36
C ARG A 266 -11.28 -7.08 -6.36
N THR A 267 -11.06 -5.82 -6.73
CA THR A 267 -11.52 -4.67 -5.95
C THR A 267 -12.50 -3.83 -6.75
N THR A 268 -13.47 -3.23 -6.08
CA THR A 268 -14.61 -2.56 -6.73
C THR A 268 -14.92 -1.18 -6.16
N PHE A 269 -14.15 -0.69 -5.19
CA PHE A 269 -14.42 0.65 -4.64
C PHE A 269 -14.25 1.70 -5.75
N PRO A 270 -15.21 2.62 -5.97
CA PRO A 270 -15.18 3.53 -7.11
C PRO A 270 -13.94 4.43 -7.09
N PHE A 271 -13.40 4.72 -8.28
CA PHE A 271 -12.27 5.62 -8.45
C PHE A 271 -12.27 6.28 -9.83
N ASP A 272 -11.57 7.40 -9.94
CA ASP A 272 -11.11 8.01 -11.18
C ASP A 272 -9.59 8.13 -11.18
N VAL A 273 -9.01 8.32 -12.35
CA VAL A 273 -7.60 8.62 -12.49
C VAL A 273 -7.36 9.70 -13.53
N THR A 274 -6.61 10.72 -13.12
CA THR A 274 -6.07 11.73 -14.01
C THR A 274 -4.58 11.49 -14.24
N ARG A 275 -4.13 11.57 -15.50
CA ARG A 275 -2.71 11.44 -15.87
C ARG A 275 -2.15 12.79 -16.32
N ARG A 276 -0.95 13.10 -15.85
CA ARG A 276 -0.14 14.25 -16.28
C ARG A 276 1.31 13.85 -16.42
N ASP A 277 1.90 14.05 -17.59
CA ASP A 277 3.33 13.84 -17.84
C ASP A 277 4.03 15.21 -17.74
N ILE A 278 4.86 15.39 -16.71
CA ILE A 278 5.52 16.67 -16.39
C ILE A 278 6.96 16.60 -16.89
N PRO A 279 7.38 17.47 -17.84
CA PRO A 279 8.75 17.44 -18.34
C PRO A 279 9.74 17.76 -17.20
N LEU A 280 10.83 16.99 -17.13
CA LEU A 280 11.88 17.21 -16.14
C LEU A 280 13.07 17.90 -16.79
N ALA A 281 13.67 18.88 -16.09
CA ALA A 281 14.95 19.41 -16.52
C ALA A 281 16.06 18.37 -16.27
N GLN A 282 17.18 18.48 -17.00
CA GLN A 282 18.33 17.58 -16.79
C GLN A 282 18.85 17.60 -15.34
N ASP A 283 18.68 18.72 -14.63
CA ASP A 283 19.11 18.87 -13.24
C ASP A 283 18.11 18.28 -12.22
N ASP A 284 16.91 17.87 -12.65
CA ASP A 284 15.87 17.33 -11.78
C ASP A 284 16.11 15.86 -11.47
N ARG A 285 17.05 15.60 -10.56
CA ARG A 285 17.44 14.24 -10.20
C ARG A 285 16.35 13.51 -9.42
N HIS A 286 15.68 14.20 -8.50
CA HIS A 286 14.75 13.61 -7.54
C HIS A 286 13.53 14.52 -7.34
N PRO A 287 12.66 14.65 -8.35
CA PRO A 287 11.44 15.42 -8.19
C PRO A 287 10.58 14.78 -7.11
N THR A 288 10.07 15.60 -6.19
CA THR A 288 9.03 15.17 -5.24
C THR A 288 7.76 15.87 -5.63
N VAL A 289 6.66 15.14 -5.60
CA VAL A 289 5.33 15.69 -5.84
C VAL A 289 4.54 15.63 -4.55
N VAL A 290 3.94 16.75 -4.19
CA VAL A 290 3.02 16.87 -3.08
C VAL A 290 1.67 17.29 -3.63
N LEU A 291 0.65 16.49 -3.37
CA LEU A 291 -0.73 16.81 -3.71
C LEU A 291 -1.27 17.85 -2.73
N GLY A 292 -1.65 19.01 -3.25
CA GLY A 292 -2.32 20.08 -2.52
C GLY A 292 -3.83 19.82 -2.40
N GLU A 293 -4.48 20.56 -1.51
CA GLU A 293 -5.91 20.41 -1.21
C GLU A 293 -6.82 20.89 -2.34
N ASP A 294 -6.34 21.88 -3.10
CA ASP A 294 -7.03 22.52 -4.22
C ASP A 294 -6.77 21.79 -5.55
N GLY A 295 -6.25 20.56 -5.50
CA GLY A 295 -5.93 19.76 -6.67
C GLY A 295 -4.64 20.20 -7.37
N LEU A 296 -3.89 21.16 -6.80
CA LEU A 296 -2.59 21.53 -7.32
C LEU A 296 -1.55 20.47 -6.99
N LEU A 297 -0.63 20.24 -7.92
CA LEU A 297 0.55 19.42 -7.71
C LEU A 297 1.75 20.34 -7.48
N LEU A 298 2.28 20.34 -6.26
CA LEU A 298 3.57 20.96 -5.99
C LEU A 298 4.66 19.99 -6.45
N VAL A 299 5.26 20.27 -7.60
CA VAL A 299 6.49 19.60 -8.02
C VAL A 299 7.66 20.44 -7.55
N TRP A 300 8.45 19.89 -6.64
CA TRP A 300 9.75 20.48 -6.32
C TRP A 300 10.87 19.57 -6.76
N SER A 301 12.01 20.17 -7.06
CA SER A 301 13.24 19.47 -7.33
C SER A 301 14.32 20.06 -6.44
N SER A 302 14.88 19.23 -5.58
CA SER A 302 15.99 19.66 -4.75
C SER A 302 17.25 19.63 -5.61
N LYS A 303 17.75 20.83 -5.97
CA LYS A 303 19.10 20.98 -6.55
C LYS A 303 20.22 20.59 -5.59
N LYS A 304 19.92 20.41 -4.30
CA LYS A 304 20.94 19.95 -3.37
C LYS A 304 21.35 18.56 -3.83
N ALA A 305 22.62 18.46 -4.23
CA ALA A 305 23.35 17.21 -4.19
C ALA A 305 22.98 16.56 -2.85
N ARG A 306 22.18 15.50 -2.89
CA ARG A 306 22.17 14.55 -1.79
C ARG A 306 23.65 14.28 -1.56
N THR A 307 24.14 14.62 -0.38
CA THR A 307 25.44 14.12 0.02
C THR A 307 25.38 12.62 -0.21
N ASN A 308 26.48 12.03 -0.68
CA ASN A 308 26.59 10.60 -0.98
C ASN A 308 26.17 9.66 0.18
N ALA A 309 25.66 10.17 1.31
CA ALA A 309 25.08 9.46 2.44
C ALA A 309 23.66 8.94 2.16
N ASP A 310 22.72 9.75 1.65
CA ASP A 310 21.33 9.29 1.43
C ASP A 310 21.22 8.25 0.31
N GLU A 311 21.97 8.44 -0.79
CA GLU A 311 22.05 7.45 -1.86
C GLU A 311 22.92 6.25 -1.44
N ARG A 312 23.90 6.42 -0.54
CA ARG A 312 24.55 5.25 0.07
C ARG A 312 23.58 4.50 0.95
N ASP A 313 22.80 5.13 1.81
CA ASP A 313 21.91 4.38 2.70
C ASP A 313 20.89 3.57 1.90
N ILE A 314 20.30 4.13 0.84
CA ILE A 314 19.39 3.38 -0.02
C ILE A 314 20.14 2.31 -0.82
N LYS A 315 21.30 2.62 -1.40
CA LYS A 315 22.06 1.68 -2.22
C LYS A 315 22.74 0.58 -1.39
N GLU A 316 23.27 0.90 -0.23
CA GLU A 316 23.87 0.01 0.76
C GLU A 316 22.78 -0.85 1.39
N HIS A 317 21.60 -0.31 1.68
CA HIS A 317 20.45 -1.12 2.06
C HIS A 317 20.03 -2.07 0.94
N MET A 318 19.95 -1.61 -0.32
CA MET A 318 19.66 -2.46 -1.48
C MET A 318 20.75 -3.51 -1.74
N GLU A 319 22.03 -3.16 -1.63
CA GLU A 319 23.18 -4.07 -1.80
C GLU A 319 23.29 -5.07 -0.63
N GLU A 320 22.97 -4.65 0.61
CA GLU A 320 22.90 -5.53 1.78
C GLU A 320 21.70 -6.47 1.66
N LEU A 321 20.58 -5.99 1.10
CA LEU A 321 19.43 -6.82 0.75
C LEU A 321 19.80 -7.85 -0.34
N GLU A 322 20.51 -7.43 -1.40
CA GLU A 322 21.01 -8.34 -2.44
C GLU A 322 21.98 -9.38 -1.87
N LYS A 323 22.93 -8.99 -1.02
CA LYS A 323 23.88 -9.91 -0.36
C LYS A 323 23.17 -10.88 0.58
N THR A 324 22.19 -10.40 1.33
CA THR A 324 21.37 -11.25 2.21
C THR A 324 20.54 -12.24 1.40
N CYS A 325 20.02 -11.83 0.25
CA CYS A 325 19.32 -12.70 -0.69
C CYS A 325 20.24 -13.76 -1.28
N GLN A 326 21.44 -13.38 -1.75
CA GLN A 326 22.44 -14.31 -2.27
C GLN A 326 22.90 -15.31 -1.21
N TRP A 327 23.13 -14.86 0.02
CA TRP A 327 23.54 -15.74 1.12
C TRP A 327 22.46 -16.76 1.49
N LYS A 328 21.19 -16.34 1.57
CA LYS A 328 20.07 -17.27 1.84
C LYS A 328 19.88 -18.28 0.71
N ALA A 329 19.96 -17.84 -0.55
CA ALA A 329 19.89 -18.73 -1.71
C ALA A 329 21.03 -19.77 -1.72
N ALA A 330 22.27 -19.35 -1.43
CA ALA A 330 23.41 -20.25 -1.33
C ALA A 330 23.25 -21.26 -0.18
N LYS A 331 22.66 -20.85 0.94
CA LYS A 331 22.40 -21.72 2.09
C LYS A 331 21.33 -22.77 1.82
N GLU A 332 20.25 -22.40 1.14
CA GLU A 332 19.21 -23.34 0.71
C GLU A 332 19.74 -24.29 -0.38
N LEU A 333 20.55 -23.81 -1.32
CA LEU A 333 21.23 -24.67 -2.30
C LEU A 333 22.20 -25.67 -1.63
N ALA A 334 22.90 -25.25 -0.57
CA ALA A 334 23.77 -26.12 0.21
C ALA A 334 23.00 -27.18 1.01
N ARG A 335 21.79 -26.85 1.50
CA ARG A 335 20.88 -27.80 2.17
C ARG A 335 20.21 -28.76 1.21
N ALA A 336 19.92 -28.32 -0.01
CA ALA A 336 19.30 -29.12 -1.06
C ALA A 336 20.29 -30.06 -1.76
N ARG A 337 21.60 -30.01 -1.45
CA ARG A 337 22.53 -31.06 -1.90
C ARG A 337 22.19 -32.35 -1.14
N PRO A 338 21.67 -33.39 -1.81
CA PRO A 338 21.57 -34.69 -1.18
C PRO A 338 22.97 -35.11 -0.76
N GLU A 339 23.13 -35.55 0.49
CA GLU A 339 24.32 -36.27 0.90
C GLU A 339 24.53 -37.40 -0.11
N ARG A 340 25.50 -37.23 -1.02
CA ARG A 340 26.03 -38.33 -1.81
C ARG A 340 26.65 -39.27 -0.79
N ALA A 341 25.83 -40.18 -0.28
CA ALA A 341 26.26 -41.32 0.48
C ALA A 341 27.38 -41.97 -0.33
N ALA A 342 28.56 -42.03 0.29
CA ALA A 342 29.68 -42.79 -0.22
C ALA A 342 29.19 -44.22 -0.43
N ALA A 343 28.93 -44.60 -1.67
CA ALA A 343 28.69 -45.97 -2.06
C ALA A 343 29.99 -46.74 -1.80
N LYS A 344 30.05 -47.42 -0.66
CA LYS A 344 31.05 -48.46 -0.40
C LYS A 344 30.81 -49.56 -1.44
N GLU A 345 31.72 -49.65 -2.40
CA GLU A 345 31.83 -50.78 -3.32
C GLU A 345 31.84 -52.09 -2.50
N THR A 346 30.83 -52.93 -2.75
CA THR A 346 30.79 -54.30 -2.27
C THR A 346 31.02 -55.19 -3.50
N PRO A 347 32.02 -56.09 -3.49
CA PRO A 347 32.38 -56.86 -4.68
C PRO A 347 31.35 -57.96 -4.93
N VAL A 348 30.78 -57.99 -6.13
CA VAL A 348 29.98 -59.12 -6.60
C VAL A 348 30.93 -60.10 -7.30
N PHE A 349 31.12 -61.25 -6.66
CA PHE A 349 31.72 -62.44 -7.27
C PHE A 349 30.87 -62.89 -8.47
N GLN A 350 31.48 -62.92 -9.66
CA GLN A 350 30.97 -63.68 -10.79
C GLN A 350 31.40 -65.14 -10.63
N ASN A 351 30.43 -66.02 -10.43
CA ASN A 351 30.54 -67.43 -10.80
C ASN A 351 29.98 -67.57 -12.23
N LEU A 352 30.81 -68.02 -13.18
CA LEU A 352 30.33 -68.81 -14.31
C LEU A 352 31.42 -69.80 -14.75
N ILE A 353 30.99 -71.05 -14.84
CA ILE A 353 31.71 -72.25 -15.27
C ILE A 353 31.69 -72.32 -16.80
N VAL A 354 32.85 -72.55 -17.45
CA VAL A 354 33.22 -73.73 -18.26
C VAL A 354 34.75 -73.82 -18.27
#